data_AF-T2J3H3-F1
#
_entry.id   AF-T2J3H3-F1
#
_cell.length_a   1.000
_cell.length_b   1.000
_cell.length_c   1.000
_cell.angle_alpha   90.00
_cell.angle_beta   90.00
_cell.angle_gamma   90.00
#
_symmetry.space_group_name_H-M   'P 1'
#
loop_
_entity.id
_entity.type
_entity.pdbx_description
1 polymer ?
#
loop_
_entity_poly.entity_id
_entity_poly.type
_entity_poly.pdbx_seq_one_letter_code
_entity_poly.pdbx_strand_id
1 'polypeptide(L)'
;MHQYSKNGQELNTFNCSAAVYSCATSQGGNYVFAGDSSSSIYCFAQDQKRLWKLGTGCGSALSMQFYDQKLYIVTTNGSLACIDATEEAIQAAQAGQIPETKQVKVPQDLKIQTLSNTLESTNNHQSGIIVECVKIGSKLKIRVISPNYNPDWFVQFPRNIREEGAKYIVESIEEATQGGFYRAYGEIKKLIG
;
A
#
# COMPACT_ATOMS: atom_id res chain seq x y z
N MET A 1 -0.08 -24.74 -8.69
CA MET A 1 0.85 -23.88 -7.92
C MET A 1 2.06 -24.72 -7.60
N HIS A 2 3.26 -24.20 -7.79
CA HIS A 2 4.51 -24.95 -7.57
C HIS A 2 5.21 -24.43 -6.32
N GLN A 3 5.82 -25.33 -5.55
CA GLN A 3 6.72 -25.00 -4.46
C GLN A 3 8.14 -25.29 -4.90
N TYR A 4 9.04 -24.36 -4.65
CA TYR A 4 10.45 -24.49 -4.96
C TYR A 4 11.31 -24.42 -3.70
N SER A 5 12.44 -25.12 -3.71
CA SER A 5 13.48 -24.96 -2.70
C SER A 5 14.17 -23.59 -2.85
N LYS A 6 14.99 -23.21 -1.87
CA LYS A 6 15.82 -21.99 -1.95
C LYS A 6 16.77 -21.98 -3.16
N ASN A 7 17.07 -23.16 -3.71
CA ASN A 7 17.94 -23.32 -4.88
C ASN A 7 17.15 -23.40 -6.20
N GLY A 8 15.84 -23.14 -6.18
CA GLY A 8 14.97 -23.18 -7.36
C GLY A 8 14.55 -24.58 -7.81
N GLN A 9 14.82 -25.60 -7.00
CA GLN A 9 14.42 -26.98 -7.31
C GLN A 9 12.93 -27.18 -7.00
N GLU A 10 12.16 -27.69 -7.94
CA GLU A 10 10.74 -27.96 -7.69
C GLU A 10 10.57 -29.07 -6.65
N LEU A 11 9.71 -28.83 -5.65
CA LEU A 11 9.46 -29.73 -4.54
C LEU A 11 8.07 -30.36 -4.64
N ASN A 12 7.03 -29.55 -4.85
CA ASN A 12 5.63 -29.98 -4.84
C ASN A 12 4.81 -29.20 -5.86
N THR A 13 3.72 -29.82 -6.34
CA THR A 13 2.70 -29.17 -7.17
C THR A 13 1.32 -29.32 -6.54
N PHE A 14 0.65 -28.20 -6.29
CA PHE A 14 -0.70 -28.14 -5.74
C PHE A 14 -1.72 -27.85 -6.84
N ASN A 15 -2.71 -28.74 -6.95
CA ASN A 15 -3.76 -28.67 -7.97
C ASN A 15 -4.84 -27.64 -7.61
N CYS A 16 -4.87 -26.55 -8.36
CA CYS A 16 -5.89 -25.49 -8.30
C CYS A 16 -6.81 -25.57 -9.52
N SER A 17 -8.01 -24.99 -9.43
CA SER A 17 -9.01 -25.08 -10.51
C SER A 17 -8.83 -24.01 -11.59
N ALA A 18 -8.06 -22.96 -11.31
CA ALA A 18 -7.77 -21.88 -12.23
C ALA A 18 -6.37 -21.28 -11.98
N ALA A 19 -6.03 -20.21 -12.71
CA ALA A 19 -4.77 -19.51 -12.53
C ALA A 19 -4.66 -18.96 -11.10
N VAL A 20 -3.54 -19.26 -10.43
CA VAL A 20 -3.29 -18.82 -9.05
C VAL A 20 -2.66 -17.42 -9.08
N TYR A 21 -3.29 -16.48 -8.39
CA TYR A 21 -2.81 -15.09 -8.30
C TYR A 21 -1.94 -14.85 -7.07
N SER A 22 -2.20 -15.59 -5.99
CA SER A 22 -1.46 -15.41 -4.75
C SER A 22 -1.37 -16.73 -3.96
N CYS A 23 -0.31 -16.85 -3.17
CA CYS A 23 -0.09 -17.98 -2.27
C CYS A 23 0.54 -17.51 -0.95
N ALA A 24 0.37 -18.30 0.10
CA ALA A 24 0.99 -18.12 1.41
C ALA A 24 1.23 -19.49 2.03
N THR A 25 2.05 -19.54 3.07
CA THR A 25 2.32 -20.76 3.82
C THR A 25 2.23 -20.48 5.31
N SER A 26 1.75 -21.44 6.10
CA SER A 26 1.83 -21.35 7.56
C SER A 26 3.28 -21.44 8.04
N GLN A 27 3.52 -21.12 9.31
CA GLN A 27 4.83 -21.30 9.92
C GLN A 27 5.27 -22.77 9.80
N GLY A 28 6.49 -22.99 9.31
CA GLY A 28 7.01 -24.34 9.06
C GLY A 28 6.49 -25.01 7.78
N GLY A 29 5.53 -24.41 7.07
CA GLY A 29 5.01 -24.95 5.81
C GLY A 29 4.03 -26.11 5.97
N ASN A 30 3.46 -26.31 7.16
CA ASN A 30 2.47 -27.35 7.43
C ASN A 30 1.22 -27.19 6.55
N TYR A 31 0.86 -25.93 6.25
CA TYR A 31 -0.25 -25.55 5.40
C TYR A 31 0.22 -24.63 4.28
N VAL A 32 -0.29 -24.88 3.08
CA VAL A 32 -0.08 -24.07 1.89
C VAL A 32 -1.42 -23.54 1.41
N PHE A 33 -1.51 -22.23 1.21
CA PHE A 33 -2.70 -21.54 0.77
C PHE A 33 -2.55 -21.04 -0.67
N ALA A 34 -3.64 -21.07 -1.42
CA ALA A 34 -3.71 -20.58 -2.79
C ALA A 34 -4.97 -19.76 -3.00
N GLY A 35 -4.87 -18.66 -3.76
CA GLY A 35 -6.02 -17.89 -4.24
C GLY A 35 -6.03 -17.88 -5.76
N ASP A 36 -7.12 -18.34 -6.37
CA ASP A 36 -7.23 -18.42 -7.82
C ASP A 36 -8.10 -17.31 -8.45
N SER A 37 -8.06 -17.24 -9.78
CA SER A 37 -8.80 -16.26 -10.58
C SER A 37 -10.31 -16.42 -10.51
N SER A 38 -10.81 -17.55 -10.02
CA SER A 38 -12.24 -17.84 -9.85
C SER A 38 -12.72 -17.53 -8.42
N SER A 39 -12.00 -16.65 -7.71
CA SER A 39 -12.32 -16.26 -6.33
C SER A 39 -12.36 -17.44 -5.35
N SER A 40 -11.61 -18.51 -5.63
CA SER A 40 -11.47 -19.64 -4.72
C SER A 40 -10.20 -19.53 -3.89
N ILE A 41 -10.31 -19.83 -2.59
CA ILE A 41 -9.17 -20.05 -1.70
C ILE A 41 -9.06 -21.53 -1.38
N TYR A 42 -7.84 -22.02 -1.34
CA TYR A 42 -7.48 -23.39 -1.05
C TYR A 42 -6.60 -23.46 0.19
N CYS A 43 -6.72 -24.54 0.95
CA CYS A 43 -5.71 -24.98 1.91
C CYS A 43 -5.28 -26.40 1.57
N PHE A 44 -3.98 -26.59 1.50
CA PHE A 44 -3.33 -27.87 1.28
C PHE A 44 -2.47 -28.22 2.49
N ALA A 45 -2.45 -29.49 2.86
CA ALA A 45 -1.42 -30.03 3.74
C ALA A 45 -0.08 -30.15 2.98
N GLN A 46 1.00 -30.33 3.73
CA GLN A 46 2.35 -30.50 3.18
C GLN A 46 2.46 -31.68 2.19
N ASP A 47 1.62 -32.70 2.33
CA ASP A 47 1.53 -33.87 1.43
C ASP A 47 0.70 -33.60 0.15
N GLN A 48 0.40 -32.33 -0.14
CA GLN A 48 -0.41 -31.86 -1.29
C GLN A 48 -1.90 -32.21 -1.21
N LYS A 49 -2.37 -32.86 -0.12
CA LYS A 49 -3.80 -33.11 0.08
C LYS A 49 -4.53 -31.79 0.26
N ARG A 50 -5.53 -31.54 -0.58
CA ARG A 50 -6.45 -30.41 -0.39
C ARG A 50 -7.34 -30.67 0.82
N LEU A 51 -7.19 -29.85 1.86
CA LEU A 51 -7.97 -29.95 3.09
C LEU A 51 -9.33 -29.28 2.92
N TRP A 52 -9.37 -28.11 2.27
CA TRP A 52 -10.62 -27.43 1.92
C TRP A 52 -10.45 -26.51 0.71
N LYS A 53 -11.60 -26.11 0.14
CA LYS A 53 -11.75 -25.08 -0.89
C LYS A 53 -12.97 -24.24 -0.54
N LEU A 54 -12.82 -22.93 -0.50
CA LEU A 54 -13.92 -21.99 -0.25
C LEU A 54 -13.94 -20.88 -1.29
N GLY A 55 -15.11 -20.31 -1.55
CA GLY A 55 -15.21 -19.05 -2.28
C GLY A 55 -14.98 -17.87 -1.34
N THR A 56 -14.23 -16.85 -1.76
CA THR A 56 -13.97 -15.65 -0.93
C THR A 56 -15.23 -14.85 -0.63
N GLY A 57 -16.24 -14.91 -1.51
CA GLY A 57 -17.44 -14.07 -1.46
C GLY A 57 -17.20 -12.57 -1.72
N CYS A 58 -15.95 -12.15 -1.91
CA CYS A 58 -15.55 -10.75 -2.01
C CYS A 58 -14.46 -10.51 -3.08
N GLY A 59 -14.42 -11.33 -4.13
CA GLY A 59 -13.49 -11.21 -5.26
C GLY A 59 -12.20 -12.00 -5.09
N SER A 60 -11.38 -12.04 -6.14
CA SER A 60 -10.18 -12.89 -6.18
C SER A 60 -9.05 -12.31 -5.33
N ALA A 61 -8.33 -13.15 -4.59
CA ALA A 61 -7.24 -12.72 -3.73
C ALA A 61 -5.98 -12.37 -4.53
N LEU A 62 -5.57 -11.10 -4.49
CA LEU A 62 -4.39 -10.58 -5.19
C LEU A 62 -3.12 -10.66 -4.34
N SER A 63 -3.26 -10.64 -3.02
CA SER A 63 -2.16 -10.91 -2.09
C SER A 63 -2.72 -11.61 -0.86
N MET A 64 -1.88 -12.44 -0.24
CA MET A 64 -2.22 -13.15 0.97
C MET A 64 -1.03 -13.27 1.91
N GLN A 65 -1.30 -13.25 3.21
CA GLN A 65 -0.31 -13.39 4.28
C GLN A 65 -0.89 -14.22 5.41
N PHE A 66 -0.10 -15.18 5.89
CA PHE A 66 -0.44 -15.95 7.08
C PHE A 66 0.23 -15.33 8.31
N TYR A 67 -0.54 -15.10 9.36
CA TYR A 67 -0.02 -14.64 10.64
C TYR A 67 -0.95 -15.10 11.76
N ASP A 68 -0.38 -15.64 12.84
CA ASP A 68 -1.13 -16.02 14.05
C ASP A 68 -2.41 -16.82 13.75
N GLN A 69 -2.23 -17.92 13.01
CA GLN A 69 -3.31 -18.85 12.61
C GLN A 69 -4.44 -18.22 11.79
N LYS A 70 -4.17 -17.07 11.18
CA LYS A 70 -5.11 -16.36 10.32
C LYS A 70 -4.49 -16.14 8.95
N LEU A 71 -5.30 -16.30 7.91
CA LEU A 71 -4.94 -15.94 6.55
C LEU A 71 -5.62 -14.62 6.19
N TYR A 72 -4.80 -13.59 6.01
CA TYR A 72 -5.23 -12.27 5.57
C TYR A 72 -5.14 -12.19 4.06
N ILE A 73 -6.19 -11.68 3.41
CA ILE A 73 -6.23 -11.50 1.96
C ILE A 73 -6.70 -10.10 1.59
N VAL A 74 -6.16 -9.56 0.50
CA VAL A 74 -6.73 -8.40 -0.19
C VAL A 74 -7.25 -8.81 -1.56
N THR A 75 -8.44 -8.33 -1.92
CA THR A 75 -9.17 -8.82 -3.10
C THR A 75 -9.36 -7.77 -4.18
N THR A 76 -9.76 -8.22 -5.37
CA THR A 76 -10.15 -7.37 -6.51
C THR A 76 -11.29 -6.40 -6.20
N ASN A 77 -12.11 -6.67 -5.17
CA ASN A 77 -13.20 -5.79 -4.77
C ASN A 77 -12.76 -4.73 -3.75
N GLY A 78 -11.46 -4.64 -3.44
CA GLY A 78 -10.93 -3.72 -2.44
C GLY A 78 -11.21 -4.14 -0.99
N SER A 79 -11.54 -5.42 -0.76
CA SER A 79 -11.77 -5.94 0.59
C SER A 79 -10.48 -6.44 1.22
N LEU A 80 -10.30 -6.15 2.52
CA LEU A 80 -9.37 -6.87 3.40
C LEU A 80 -10.21 -7.89 4.18
N ALA A 81 -9.92 -9.18 4.00
CA ALA A 81 -10.60 -10.25 4.72
C ALA A 81 -9.61 -11.09 5.53
N CYS A 82 -10.12 -11.69 6.59
CA CYS A 82 -9.38 -12.58 7.48
C CYS A 82 -10.10 -13.92 7.51
N ILE A 83 -9.37 -14.99 7.24
CA ILE A 83 -9.85 -16.37 7.27
C ILE A 83 -9.20 -17.06 8.46
N ASP A 84 -10.02 -17.70 9.30
CA ASP A 84 -9.54 -18.53 10.40
C ASP A 84 -8.87 -19.78 9.82
N ALA A 85 -7.59 -19.96 10.14
CA ALA A 85 -6.75 -21.06 9.71
C ALA A 85 -6.16 -21.80 10.92
N THR A 86 -6.85 -21.75 12.06
CA THR A 86 -6.61 -22.65 13.20
C THR A 86 -6.84 -24.10 12.80
N GLU A 87 -6.20 -25.02 13.52
CA GLU A 87 -6.39 -26.45 13.31
C GLU A 87 -7.88 -26.82 13.44
N GLU A 88 -8.55 -26.25 14.43
CA GLU A 88 -9.97 -26.45 14.69
C GLU A 88 -10.83 -26.01 13.51
N ALA A 89 -10.54 -24.84 12.91
CA ALA A 89 -11.25 -24.36 11.73
C ALA A 89 -11.02 -25.23 10.50
N ILE A 90 -9.79 -25.73 10.31
CA ILE A 90 -9.45 -26.65 9.21
C ILE A 90 -10.21 -27.96 9.37
N GLN A 91 -10.22 -28.56 10.57
CA GLN A 91 -10.96 -29.79 10.87
C GLN A 91 -12.48 -29.59 10.70
N ALA A 92 -13.01 -28.46 11.17
CA ALA A 92 -14.42 -28.11 10.99
C ALA A 92 -14.79 -28.01 9.49
N ALA A 93 -13.94 -27.36 8.68
CA ALA A 93 -14.14 -27.28 7.24
C ALA A 93 -14.09 -28.65 6.55
N GLN A 94 -13.19 -29.56 6.98
CA GLN A 94 -13.14 -30.94 6.49
C GLN A 94 -14.40 -31.74 6.86
N ALA A 95 -15.01 -31.45 8.01
CA ALA A 95 -16.29 -31.99 8.42
C ALA A 95 -17.50 -31.33 7.72
N GLY A 96 -17.27 -30.38 6.80
CA GLY A 96 -18.33 -29.69 6.06
C GLY A 96 -19.01 -28.56 6.82
N GLN A 97 -18.44 -28.12 7.94
CA GLN A 97 -18.94 -26.97 8.69
C GLN A 97 -18.44 -25.67 8.05
N ILE A 98 -19.36 -24.78 7.73
CA ILE A 98 -19.05 -23.49 7.10
C ILE A 98 -19.16 -22.40 8.18
N PRO A 99 -18.09 -21.66 8.48
CA PRO A 99 -18.15 -20.57 9.44
C PRO A 99 -19.00 -19.41 8.90
N GLU A 100 -19.77 -18.77 9.79
CA GLU A 100 -20.48 -17.54 9.44
C GLU A 100 -19.50 -16.39 9.22
N THR A 101 -19.60 -15.72 8.07
CA THR A 101 -18.79 -14.54 7.76
C THR A 101 -19.20 -13.37 8.65
N LYS A 102 -18.26 -12.85 9.44
CA LYS A 102 -18.48 -11.64 10.25
C LYS A 102 -17.95 -10.41 9.52
N GLN A 103 -18.83 -9.46 9.22
CA GLN A 103 -18.40 -8.15 8.76
C GLN A 103 -17.85 -7.33 9.93
N VAL A 104 -16.54 -7.08 9.91
CA VAL A 104 -15.92 -6.15 10.85
C VAL A 104 -15.98 -4.76 10.22
N LYS A 105 -16.95 -3.95 10.65
CA LYS A 105 -16.99 -2.54 10.27
C LYS A 105 -15.90 -1.80 11.03
N VAL A 106 -15.24 -0.87 10.33
CA VAL A 106 -14.33 0.09 10.96
C VAL A 106 -15.10 0.80 12.08
N PRO A 107 -14.65 0.74 13.34
CA PRO A 107 -15.27 1.49 14.43
C PRO A 107 -15.45 2.96 14.03
N GLN A 108 -16.67 3.49 14.19
CA GLN A 108 -16.99 4.87 13.79
C GLN A 108 -16.23 5.91 14.63
N ASP A 109 -15.76 5.50 15.80
CA ASP A 109 -14.99 6.26 16.78
C ASP A 109 -13.48 6.10 16.61
N LEU A 110 -13.01 5.32 15.63
CA LEU A 110 -11.61 5.40 15.23
C LEU A 110 -11.34 6.83 14.82
N LYS A 111 -10.49 7.52 15.61
CA LYS A 111 -9.83 8.75 15.20
C LYS A 111 -8.92 8.40 14.04
N ILE A 112 -9.49 8.22 12.85
CA ILE A 112 -8.76 8.25 11.60
C ILE A 112 -8.15 9.65 11.61
N GLN A 113 -6.82 9.74 11.73
CA GLN A 113 -6.15 10.99 11.38
C GLN A 113 -6.55 11.25 9.94
N THR A 114 -7.47 12.20 9.74
CA THR A 114 -7.68 12.79 8.43
C THR A 114 -6.31 13.22 7.98
N LEU A 115 -5.85 12.71 6.82
CA LEU A 115 -4.67 13.23 6.15
C LEU A 115 -4.81 14.74 6.17
N SER A 116 -4.03 15.38 7.04
CA SER A 116 -4.12 16.80 7.21
C SER A 116 -3.46 17.40 5.98
N ASN A 117 -4.27 17.99 5.10
CA ASN A 117 -3.74 18.84 4.04
C ASN A 117 -3.17 20.15 4.62
N THR A 118 -3.26 20.35 5.93
CA THR A 118 -2.64 21.46 6.63
C THR A 118 -1.15 21.20 6.73
N LEU A 119 -0.40 21.81 5.81
CA LEU A 119 1.05 21.95 5.91
C LEU A 119 1.44 22.46 7.29
N GLU A 120 2.46 21.85 7.89
CA GLU A 120 3.10 22.43 9.07
C GLU A 120 3.62 23.82 8.73
N SER A 121 3.46 24.74 9.67
CA SER A 121 3.90 26.13 9.55
C SER A 121 5.12 26.38 10.41
N THR A 122 6.05 27.21 9.93
CA THR A 122 7.26 27.54 10.69
C THR A 122 7.67 28.99 10.49
N ASN A 123 8.25 29.58 11.55
CA ASN A 123 8.90 30.90 11.52
C ASN A 123 10.43 30.74 11.43
N ASN A 124 10.93 29.50 11.33
CA ASN A 124 12.35 29.23 11.23
C ASN A 124 12.82 29.33 9.78
N HIS A 125 13.68 30.30 9.51
CA HIS A 125 14.27 30.54 8.19
C HIS A 125 15.67 29.91 8.01
N GLN A 126 16.22 29.24 9.04
CA GLN A 126 17.67 29.02 9.14
C GLN A 126 18.20 27.72 8.51
N SER A 127 17.34 26.80 8.06
CA SER A 127 17.81 25.46 7.63
C SER A 127 17.24 24.93 6.31
N GLY A 128 16.75 25.80 5.43
CA GLY A 128 16.18 25.35 4.16
C GLY A 128 16.14 26.40 3.07
N ILE A 129 15.73 25.97 1.89
CA ILE A 129 15.61 26.81 0.70
C ILE A 129 14.22 27.39 0.65
N ILE A 130 14.13 28.70 0.47
CA ILE A 130 12.85 29.40 0.45
C ILE A 130 12.36 29.48 -0.99
N VAL A 131 11.10 29.11 -1.17
CA VAL A 131 10.37 29.20 -2.42
C VAL A 131 9.09 30.02 -2.25
N GLU A 132 8.68 30.71 -3.30
CA GLU A 132 7.49 31.56 -3.31
C GLU A 132 6.51 31.10 -4.37
N CYS A 133 5.23 31.11 -4.01
CA CYS A 133 4.15 30.86 -4.95
C CYS A 133 3.70 32.15 -5.63
N VAL A 134 3.99 32.24 -6.92
CA VAL A 134 3.67 33.38 -7.78
C VAL A 134 2.56 33.02 -8.76
N LYS A 135 1.66 33.96 -9.03
CA LYS A 135 0.63 33.81 -10.06
C LYS A 135 1.13 34.31 -11.39
N ILE A 136 1.03 33.46 -12.41
CA ILE A 136 1.40 33.78 -13.79
C ILE A 136 0.21 33.47 -14.68
N GLY A 137 -0.46 34.53 -15.14
CA GLY A 137 -1.77 34.42 -15.79
C GLY A 137 -2.77 33.76 -14.84
N SER A 138 -3.35 32.63 -15.27
CA SER A 138 -4.32 31.86 -14.48
C SER A 138 -3.71 30.74 -13.62
N LYS A 139 -2.37 30.57 -13.64
CA LYS A 139 -1.70 29.44 -12.97
C LYS A 139 -0.82 29.90 -11.83
N LEU A 140 -0.89 29.18 -10.70
CA LEU A 140 0.08 29.29 -9.61
C LEU A 140 1.35 28.50 -9.95
N LYS A 141 2.50 29.13 -9.82
CA LYS A 141 3.84 28.59 -10.07
C LYS A 141 4.72 28.84 -8.86
N ILE A 142 5.75 28.01 -8.67
CA ILE A 142 6.69 28.18 -7.57
C ILE A 142 8.04 28.61 -8.13
N ARG A 143 8.66 29.62 -7.52
CA ARG A 143 10.03 30.07 -7.81
C ARG A 143 10.89 29.97 -6.57
N VAL A 144 12.18 29.74 -6.75
CA VAL A 144 13.15 29.81 -5.66
C VAL A 144 13.51 31.27 -5.40
N ILE A 145 13.46 31.70 -4.14
CA ILE A 145 13.84 33.07 -3.74
C ILE A 145 15.14 33.12 -2.94
N SER A 146 15.65 31.96 -2.49
CA SER A 146 17.00 31.84 -1.96
C SER A 146 18.05 32.16 -3.04
N PRO A 147 19.24 32.66 -2.65
CA PRO A 147 20.31 33.00 -3.59
C PRO A 147 20.86 31.77 -4.32
N ASN A 148 21.56 32.01 -5.44
CA ASN A 148 22.25 31.00 -6.28
C ASN A 148 21.35 30.04 -7.08
N TYR A 149 20.08 30.41 -7.30
CA TYR A 149 19.17 29.69 -8.20
C TYR A 149 18.81 30.54 -9.42
N ASN A 150 18.45 29.87 -10.52
CA ASN A 150 17.99 30.54 -11.72
C ASN A 150 16.60 31.18 -11.49
N PRO A 151 16.45 32.51 -11.60
CA PRO A 151 15.20 33.21 -11.30
C PRO A 151 14.09 32.94 -12.33
N ASP A 152 14.44 32.49 -13.53
CA ASP A 152 13.48 32.22 -14.61
C ASP A 152 12.88 30.81 -14.52
N TRP A 153 13.45 29.94 -13.68
CA TRP A 153 13.03 28.56 -13.55
C TRP A 153 11.95 28.38 -12.50
N PHE A 154 11.04 27.45 -12.78
CA PHE A 154 9.98 27.06 -11.85
C PHE A 154 10.33 25.78 -11.10
N VAL A 155 9.73 25.60 -9.93
CA VAL A 155 9.85 24.40 -9.12
C VAL A 155 8.63 23.50 -9.36
N GLN A 156 8.86 22.22 -9.63
CA GLN A 156 7.84 21.19 -9.57
C GLN A 156 7.44 20.99 -8.11
N PHE A 157 6.21 21.38 -7.79
CA PHE A 157 5.71 21.46 -6.42
C PHE A 157 4.28 20.91 -6.34
N PRO A 158 3.82 20.33 -5.22
CA PRO A 158 2.45 19.82 -5.11
C PRO A 158 1.42 20.93 -5.41
N ARG A 159 0.37 20.62 -6.17
CA ARG A 159 -0.61 21.64 -6.62
C ARG A 159 -1.62 22.01 -5.55
N ASN A 160 -2.00 21.04 -4.72
CA ASN A 160 -3.03 21.13 -3.69
C ASN A 160 -2.65 22.07 -2.53
N ILE A 161 -1.36 22.41 -2.39
CA ILE A 161 -0.86 23.22 -1.28
C ILE A 161 -0.45 24.64 -1.69
N ARG A 162 -0.57 24.99 -2.98
CA ARG A 162 -0.13 26.31 -3.50
C ARG A 162 -1.13 27.38 -3.13
N GLU A 163 -0.65 28.43 -2.49
CA GLU A 163 -1.44 29.62 -2.17
C GLU A 163 -0.75 30.84 -2.77
N GLU A 164 -1.50 31.71 -3.45
CA GLU A 164 -0.96 32.91 -4.09
C GLU A 164 -0.21 33.79 -3.07
N GLY A 165 1.06 34.11 -3.34
CA GLY A 165 1.90 34.94 -2.47
C GLY A 165 2.49 34.21 -1.25
N ALA A 166 2.12 32.95 -1.01
CA ALA A 166 2.68 32.20 0.10
C ALA A 166 4.14 31.81 -0.15
N LYS A 167 4.93 31.83 0.93
CA LYS A 167 6.31 31.35 0.96
C LYS A 167 6.37 30.00 1.68
N TYR A 168 7.28 29.16 1.23
CA TYR A 168 7.52 27.84 1.78
C TYR A 168 9.00 27.64 1.98
N ILE A 169 9.37 26.84 2.96
CA ILE A 169 10.73 26.34 3.15
C ILE A 169 10.74 24.86 2.77
N VAL A 170 11.74 24.48 1.97
CA VAL A 170 11.99 23.10 1.55
C VAL A 170 13.40 22.68 1.94
N GLU A 171 13.60 21.39 2.14
CA GLU A 171 14.91 20.86 2.55
C GLU A 171 15.96 20.99 1.44
N SER A 172 15.61 20.62 0.21
CA SER A 172 16.51 20.71 -0.94
C SER A 172 15.79 21.05 -2.24
N ILE A 173 16.54 21.70 -3.15
CA ILE A 173 16.15 21.97 -4.53
C ILE A 173 17.22 21.41 -5.46
N GLU A 174 16.81 20.56 -6.39
CA GLU A 174 17.69 20.02 -7.42
C GLU A 174 17.19 20.39 -8.82
N GLU A 175 18.13 20.61 -9.73
CA GLU A 175 17.82 20.77 -11.15
C GLU A 175 17.30 19.45 -11.73
N ALA A 176 16.24 19.54 -12.55
CA ALA A 176 15.75 18.37 -13.25
C ALA A 176 16.77 17.88 -14.28
N THR A 177 16.92 16.57 -14.45
CA THR A 177 17.86 15.94 -15.40
C THR A 177 17.71 16.43 -16.85
N GLN A 178 16.54 16.93 -17.24
CA GLN A 178 16.28 17.49 -18.58
C GLN A 178 16.58 19.00 -18.69
N GLY A 179 16.98 19.65 -17.60
CA GLY A 179 17.19 21.08 -17.48
C GLY A 179 15.89 21.90 -17.48
N GLY A 180 16.00 23.20 -17.19
CA GLY A 180 14.92 24.18 -17.39
C GLY A 180 13.90 24.30 -16.26
N PHE A 181 14.01 23.49 -15.20
CA PHE A 181 13.19 23.60 -14.00
C PHE A 181 13.82 22.86 -12.81
N TYR A 182 13.28 23.10 -11.63
CA TYR A 182 13.72 22.53 -10.36
C TYR A 182 12.73 21.53 -9.77
N ARG A 183 13.18 20.67 -8.87
CA ARG A 183 12.33 19.81 -8.02
C ARG A 183 12.64 20.07 -6.56
N ALA A 184 11.59 20.18 -5.75
CA ALA A 184 11.70 20.23 -4.29
C ALA A 184 11.70 18.82 -3.71
N TYR A 185 12.57 18.60 -2.73
CA TYR A 185 12.68 17.34 -1.99
C TYR A 185 12.63 17.58 -0.48
N GLY A 186 12.33 16.51 0.24
CA GLY A 186 12.20 16.53 1.69
C GLY A 186 10.91 17.16 2.16
N GLU A 187 10.95 17.65 3.40
CA GLU A 187 9.80 18.26 4.06
C GLU A 187 9.49 19.65 3.46
N ILE A 188 8.20 19.96 3.30
CA ILE A 188 7.71 21.26 2.85
C ILE A 188 6.95 21.89 4.01
N LYS A 189 7.36 23.08 4.44
CA LYS A 189 6.64 23.86 5.47
C LYS A 189 6.22 25.20 4.92
N LYS A 190 5.03 25.65 5.29
CA LYS A 190 4.59 27.02 4.98
C LYS A 190 5.32 27.98 5.90
N LEU A 191 5.93 29.02 5.34
CA LEU A 191 6.51 30.08 6.15
C LEU A 191 5.41 31.04 6.57
N ILE A 192 5.30 31.27 7.87
CA ILE A 192 4.45 32.31 8.45
C ILE A 192 5.41 33.39 8.97
N GLY A 193 5.08 34.65 8.65
CA GLY A 193 5.82 35.82 9.12
C GLY A 193 5.44 36.21 10.54
#